data_AF-A0A958PCH3-F1
#
_entry.id   AF-A0A958PCH3-F1
#
_cell.length_a   1.000
_cell.length_b   1.000
_cell.length_c   1.000
_cell.angle_alpha   90.00
_cell.angle_beta   90.00
_cell.angle_gamma   90.00
#
_symmetry.space_group_name_H-M   'P 1'
#
loop_
_entity.id
_entity.type
_entity.pdbx_description
1 polymer ?
#
loop_
_entity_poly.entity_id
_entity_poly.type
_entity_poly.pdbx_seq_one_letter_code
_entity_poly.pdbx_strand_id
1 'polypeptide(L)'
;MTSRKSEKKFSALKNQRGVALIVAFFFMLLSIFLVEEVSRTSLVEFTVSGNDLHELKAYYAAKSGVEVGLLRVLLYKKANAALGGELTELKSALNMIWQLPFSWPPELPEGVARIDKEKIETIVKDSLMKSSYTVLIESEGSKIDINDLDSGSEALAKSTREQLLKVFKNELETNEEFREKYESFDFGELINNIADWVDENSDSLNGGPESNLYSDYEDAELP
;
A
#
# COMPACT_ATOMS: atom_id res chain seq x y z
N MET A 1 -4.50 -7.30 107.67
CA MET A 1 -4.32 -6.11 106.82
C MET A 1 -3.02 -6.25 106.04
N THR A 2 -3.02 -7.08 104.99
CA THR A 2 -3.24 -6.73 103.57
C THR A 2 -2.02 -6.10 102.91
N SER A 3 -1.10 -7.00 102.52
CA SER A 3 -0.06 -6.80 101.51
C SER A 3 -0.72 -6.59 100.14
N ARG A 4 -0.53 -5.43 99.51
CA ARG A 4 -0.89 -5.19 98.10
C ARG A 4 0.34 -5.39 97.22
N LYS A 5 0.44 -6.57 96.62
CA LYS A 5 1.25 -6.80 95.41
C LYS A 5 0.63 -5.97 94.29
N SER A 6 1.38 -5.01 93.77
CA SER A 6 1.03 -4.31 92.53
C SER A 6 1.38 -5.21 91.35
N GLU A 7 0.35 -5.70 90.65
CA GLU A 7 0.44 -6.49 89.44
C GLU A 7 1.11 -5.70 88.31
N LYS A 8 2.29 -6.17 87.86
CA LYS A 8 2.86 -5.71 86.59
C LYS A 8 1.99 -6.23 85.46
N LYS A 9 1.12 -5.37 84.91
CA LYS A 9 0.41 -5.63 83.65
C LYS A 9 1.44 -5.84 82.54
N PHE A 10 1.58 -7.06 82.05
CA PHE A 10 2.27 -7.34 80.79
C PHE A 10 1.44 -6.73 79.66
N SER A 11 1.84 -5.54 79.21
CA SER A 11 1.44 -5.06 77.89
C SER A 11 2.11 -5.96 76.87
N ALA A 12 1.36 -6.87 76.26
CA ALA A 12 1.80 -7.55 75.05
C ALA A 12 2.02 -6.45 73.99
N LEU A 13 3.28 -6.12 73.72
CA LEU A 13 3.65 -5.23 72.64
C LEU A 13 3.06 -5.80 71.34
N LYS A 14 1.98 -5.18 70.84
CA LYS A 14 1.42 -5.43 69.52
C LYS A 14 2.45 -4.96 68.47
N ASN A 15 3.48 -5.75 68.26
CA ASN A 15 4.54 -5.46 67.29
C ASN A 15 4.05 -5.77 65.86
N GLN A 16 3.27 -4.85 65.29
CA GLN A 16 2.69 -4.96 63.95
C GLN A 16 3.69 -4.57 62.83
N ARG A 17 4.98 -4.36 63.16
CA ARG A 17 5.99 -3.87 62.21
C ARG A 17 6.22 -4.82 61.03
N GLY A 18 6.19 -6.14 61.27
CA GLY A 18 6.32 -7.14 60.21
C GLY A 18 5.12 -7.18 59.26
N VAL A 19 3.91 -7.10 59.82
CA VAL A 19 2.66 -7.07 59.02
C VAL A 19 2.60 -5.79 58.19
N ALA A 20 2.95 -4.64 58.76
CA ALA A 20 3.00 -3.37 58.04
C ALA A 20 4.00 -3.41 56.87
N LEU A 21 5.14 -4.08 57.04
CA LEU A 21 6.16 -4.23 56.00
C LEU A 21 5.71 -5.17 54.87
N ILE A 22 5.03 -6.27 55.19
CA ILE A 22 4.43 -7.16 54.16
C ILE A 22 3.35 -6.41 53.37
N VAL A 23 2.50 -5.64 54.04
CA VAL A 23 1.46 -4.83 53.38
C VAL A 23 2.10 -3.77 52.48
N ALA A 24 3.18 -3.11 52.94
CA ALA A 24 3.91 -2.14 52.13
C ALA A 24 4.54 -2.78 50.88
N PHE A 25 5.15 -3.97 51.00
CA PHE A 25 5.68 -4.70 49.85
C PHE A 25 4.59 -5.15 48.88
N PHE A 26 3.45 -5.60 49.40
CA PHE A 26 2.30 -5.96 48.58
C PHE A 26 1.80 -4.76 47.76
N PHE A 27 1.62 -3.59 48.39
CA PHE A 27 1.23 -2.37 47.67
C PHE A 27 2.31 -1.91 46.68
N MET A 28 3.59 -2.04 47.02
CA MET A 28 4.68 -1.69 46.10
C MET A 28 4.68 -2.59 44.85
N LEU A 29 4.50 -3.89 45.01
CA LEU A 29 4.41 -4.83 43.89
C LEU A 29 3.18 -4.56 43.02
N LEU A 30 2.02 -4.27 43.64
CA LEU A 30 0.83 -3.85 42.91
C LEU A 30 1.06 -2.56 42.14
N SER A 31 1.70 -1.55 42.74
CA SER A 31 2.03 -0.30 42.07
C SER A 31 2.96 -0.52 40.88
N ILE A 32 3.97 -1.39 41.00
CA ILE A 32 4.88 -1.72 39.89
C ILE A 32 4.11 -2.37 38.74
N PHE A 33 3.24 -3.34 39.03
CA PHE A 33 2.43 -4.00 38.01
C PHE A 33 1.50 -3.02 37.27
N LEU A 34 0.82 -2.14 38.02
CA LEU A 34 -0.05 -1.12 37.43
C LEU A 34 0.71 -0.13 36.54
N VAL A 35 1.89 0.30 36.98
CA VAL A 35 2.75 1.21 36.19
C VAL A 35 3.22 0.52 34.91
N GLU A 36 3.57 -0.77 34.97
CA GLU A 36 3.99 -1.51 33.78
C GLU A 36 2.84 -1.64 32.76
N GLU A 37 1.64 -2.01 33.20
CA GLU A 37 0.48 -2.17 32.31
C GLU A 37 0.09 -0.85 31.66
N VAL A 38 0.00 0.24 32.44
CA VAL A 38 -0.30 1.57 31.90
C VAL A 38 0.79 2.03 30.93
N SER A 39 2.06 1.82 31.27
CA SER A 39 3.17 2.20 30.38
C SER A 39 3.16 1.41 29.08
N ARG A 40 2.88 0.10 29.12
CA ARG A 40 2.79 -0.73 27.91
C ARG A 40 1.63 -0.26 27.03
N THR A 41 0.45 -0.12 27.59
CA THR A 41 -0.74 0.34 26.86
C THR A 41 -0.52 1.72 26.24
N SER A 42 0.02 2.69 26.99
CA SER A 42 0.32 4.02 26.45
C SER A 42 1.35 3.99 25.32
N LEU A 43 2.37 3.12 25.40
CA LEU A 43 3.34 2.98 24.31
C LEU A 43 2.70 2.38 23.06
N VAL A 44 1.87 1.35 23.21
CA VAL A 44 1.14 0.75 22.09
C VAL A 44 0.19 1.77 21.46
N GLU A 45 -0.64 2.45 22.25
CA GLU A 45 -1.55 3.48 21.75
C GLU A 45 -0.81 4.62 21.05
N PHE A 46 0.33 5.06 21.58
CA PHE A 46 1.16 6.08 20.94
C PHE A 46 1.70 5.61 19.58
N THR A 47 2.17 4.36 19.50
CA THR A 47 2.65 3.78 18.23
C THR A 47 1.52 3.61 17.23
N VAL A 48 0.36 3.09 17.64
CA VAL A 48 -0.82 2.92 16.77
C VAL A 48 -1.30 4.29 16.27
N SER A 49 -1.49 5.26 17.16
CA SER A 49 -1.89 6.62 16.79
C SER A 49 -0.88 7.30 15.85
N GLY A 50 0.41 7.02 16.05
CA GLY A 50 1.47 7.45 15.15
C GLY A 50 1.31 6.85 13.75
N ASN A 51 1.07 5.55 13.67
CA ASN A 51 0.85 4.84 12.41
C ASN A 51 -0.39 5.33 11.67
N ASP A 52 -1.54 5.53 12.35
CA ASP A 52 -2.77 6.06 11.74
C ASP A 52 -2.52 7.44 11.11
N LEU A 53 -1.75 8.29 11.80
CA LEU A 53 -1.36 9.59 11.29
C LEU A 53 -0.38 9.49 10.10
N HIS A 54 0.52 8.50 10.11
CA HIS A 54 1.39 8.23 8.96
C HIS A 54 0.61 7.74 7.75
N GLU A 55 -0.37 6.86 7.94
CA GLU A 55 -1.27 6.38 6.90
C GLU A 55 -2.06 7.54 6.29
N LEU A 56 -2.66 8.40 7.14
CA LEU A 56 -3.41 9.57 6.66
C LEU A 56 -2.51 10.51 5.84
N LYS A 57 -1.29 10.75 6.29
CA LYS A 57 -0.30 11.55 5.54
C LYS A 57 0.06 10.90 4.21
N ALA A 58 0.26 9.58 4.17
CA ALA A 58 0.57 8.84 2.96
C ALA A 58 -0.60 8.89 1.96
N TYR A 59 -1.83 8.73 2.44
CA TYR A 59 -3.05 8.84 1.63
C TYR A 59 -3.17 10.22 0.98
N TYR A 60 -3.04 11.30 1.75
CA TYR A 60 -3.07 12.65 1.18
C TYR A 60 -1.87 12.95 0.28
N ALA A 61 -0.70 12.34 0.55
CA ALA A 61 0.44 12.41 -0.35
C ALA A 61 0.14 11.81 -1.71
N ALA A 62 -0.40 10.59 -1.72
CA ALA A 62 -0.82 9.91 -2.93
C ALA A 62 -1.91 10.70 -3.67
N LYS A 63 -2.92 11.21 -2.95
CA LYS A 63 -3.99 12.04 -3.52
C LYS A 63 -3.43 13.29 -4.22
N SER A 64 -2.54 14.04 -3.57
CA SER A 64 -1.90 15.20 -4.21
C SER A 64 -1.08 14.78 -5.43
N GLY A 65 -0.38 13.65 -5.38
CA GLY A 65 0.31 13.07 -6.53
C GLY A 65 -0.62 12.80 -7.71
N VAL A 66 -1.79 12.21 -7.47
CA VAL A 66 -2.83 11.99 -8.48
C VAL A 66 -3.35 13.30 -9.05
N GLU A 67 -3.63 14.31 -8.22
CA GLU A 67 -4.10 15.62 -8.67
C GLU A 67 -3.06 16.32 -9.56
N VAL A 68 -1.78 16.26 -9.19
CA VAL A 68 -0.67 16.77 -10.02
C VAL A 68 -0.57 15.99 -11.33
N GLY A 69 -0.66 14.66 -11.28
CA GLY A 69 -0.67 13.80 -12.47
C GLY A 69 -1.81 14.15 -13.43
N LEU A 70 -3.02 14.31 -12.90
CA LEU A 70 -4.20 14.71 -13.68
C LEU A 70 -4.01 16.10 -14.30
N LEU A 71 -3.47 17.06 -13.55
CA LEU A 71 -3.15 18.38 -14.09
C LEU A 71 -2.20 18.29 -15.28
N ARG A 72 -1.15 17.45 -15.20
CA ARG A 72 -0.19 17.24 -16.30
C ARG A 72 -0.87 16.64 -17.53
N VAL A 73 -1.72 15.63 -17.36
CA VAL A 73 -2.50 15.03 -18.47
C VAL A 73 -3.45 16.06 -19.10
N LEU A 74 -4.11 16.89 -18.28
CA LEU A 74 -5.00 17.96 -18.76
C LEU A 74 -4.24 19.04 -19.52
N LEU A 75 -3.05 19.43 -19.04
CA LEU A 75 -2.17 20.36 -19.73
C LEU A 75 -1.75 19.81 -21.09
N TYR A 76 -1.32 18.54 -21.14
CA TYR A 76 -1.01 17.85 -22.39
C TYR A 76 -2.20 17.84 -23.35
N LYS A 77 -3.40 17.46 -22.88
CA LYS A 77 -4.63 17.44 -23.69
C LYS A 77 -4.95 18.82 -24.27
N LYS A 78 -4.91 19.86 -23.43
CA LYS A 78 -5.21 21.25 -23.86
C LYS A 78 -4.17 21.76 -24.86
N ALA A 79 -2.89 21.54 -24.58
CA ALA A 79 -1.83 21.98 -25.47
C ALA A 79 -1.85 21.22 -26.80
N ASN A 80 -2.12 19.92 -26.80
CA ASN A 80 -2.30 19.14 -28.04
C ASN A 80 -3.53 19.61 -28.84
N ALA A 81 -4.65 19.95 -28.18
CA ALA A 81 -5.82 20.49 -28.85
C ALA A 81 -5.57 21.89 -29.46
N ALA A 82 -4.79 22.73 -28.78
CA ALA A 82 -4.48 24.09 -29.24
C ALA A 82 -3.38 24.15 -30.32
N LEU A 83 -2.42 23.21 -30.30
CA LEU A 83 -1.19 23.27 -31.10
C LEU A 83 -1.02 22.07 -32.07
N GLY A 84 -1.93 21.09 -32.03
CA GLY A 84 -1.76 19.78 -32.67
C GLY A 84 -1.61 19.79 -34.20
N GLY A 85 -2.00 20.89 -34.85
CA GLY A 85 -1.91 21.09 -36.30
C GLY A 85 -0.61 21.71 -36.81
N GLU A 86 0.12 22.50 -36.02
CA GLU A 86 1.14 23.41 -36.58
C GLU A 86 2.59 23.14 -36.18
N LEU A 87 2.90 22.34 -35.15
CA LEU A 87 4.28 22.24 -34.66
C LEU A 87 4.69 20.81 -34.30
N THR A 88 5.28 20.09 -35.26
CA THR A 88 5.85 18.75 -35.10
C THR A 88 6.97 18.71 -34.04
N GLU A 89 7.75 19.79 -33.91
CA GLU A 89 8.85 19.87 -32.94
C GLU A 89 8.36 20.00 -31.49
N LEU A 90 7.26 20.72 -31.27
CA LEU A 90 6.65 20.87 -29.94
C LEU A 90 5.93 19.60 -29.46
N LYS A 91 5.52 18.70 -30.36
CA LYS A 91 4.91 17.40 -29.99
C LYS A 91 5.86 16.54 -29.16
N SER A 92 7.16 16.57 -29.47
CA SER A 92 8.18 15.85 -28.69
C SER A 92 8.29 16.41 -27.27
N ALA A 93 8.35 17.75 -27.14
CA ALA A 93 8.37 18.42 -25.83
C ALA A 93 7.05 18.22 -25.04
N LEU A 94 5.91 18.17 -25.73
CA LEU A 94 4.60 17.88 -25.14
C LEU A 94 4.54 16.47 -24.54
N ASN A 95 5.15 15.48 -25.18
CA ASN A 95 5.20 14.12 -24.67
C ASN A 95 6.03 14.02 -23.36
N MET A 96 7.06 14.83 -23.21
CA MET A 96 7.84 14.89 -21.96
C MET A 96 6.99 15.35 -20.76
N ILE A 97 5.95 16.17 -20.97
CA ILE A 97 5.11 16.73 -19.90
C ILE A 97 4.43 15.63 -19.08
N TRP A 98 4.11 14.49 -19.68
CA TRP A 98 3.49 13.36 -18.96
C TRP A 98 4.47 12.19 -18.75
N GLN A 99 5.47 11.99 -19.60
CA GLN A 99 6.40 10.85 -19.49
C GLN A 99 7.43 10.97 -18.36
N LEU A 100 7.83 12.18 -17.95
CA LEU A 100 8.84 12.32 -16.92
C LEU A 100 8.28 12.03 -15.52
N PRO A 101 8.94 11.23 -14.67
CA PRO A 101 8.53 11.09 -13.27
C PRO A 101 8.55 12.46 -12.58
N PHE A 102 7.53 12.76 -11.80
CA PHE A 102 7.51 13.94 -10.95
C PHE A 102 7.71 13.52 -9.50
N SER A 103 8.71 14.07 -8.82
CA SER A 103 8.94 13.86 -7.40
C SER A 103 8.69 15.13 -6.60
N TRP A 104 8.11 14.95 -5.42
CA TRP A 104 8.05 15.96 -4.37
C TRP A 104 8.75 15.42 -3.13
N PRO A 105 9.71 16.15 -2.53
CA PRO A 105 10.37 17.32 -3.11
C PRO A 105 11.12 16.98 -4.41
N PRO A 106 11.36 17.98 -5.29
CA PRO A 106 12.04 17.73 -6.56
C PRO A 106 13.48 17.28 -6.34
N GLU A 107 13.93 16.31 -7.13
CA GLU A 107 15.34 15.90 -7.18
C GLU A 107 16.19 17.00 -7.82
N LEU A 108 17.30 17.35 -7.16
CA LEU A 108 18.20 18.39 -7.63
C LEU A 108 19.34 17.76 -8.44
N PRO A 109 19.51 18.13 -9.72
CA PRO A 109 20.63 17.61 -10.51
C PRO A 109 21.99 18.07 -9.96
N GLU A 110 23.04 17.30 -10.26
CA GLU A 110 24.40 17.69 -9.93
C GLU A 110 24.79 18.98 -10.67
N GLY A 111 25.29 19.98 -9.94
CA GLY A 111 25.69 21.28 -10.53
C GLY A 111 24.71 22.44 -10.38
N VAL A 112 23.55 22.25 -9.72
CA VAL A 112 22.65 23.39 -9.40
C VAL A 112 23.39 24.43 -8.54
N ALA A 113 23.29 25.71 -8.94
CA ALA A 113 23.89 26.82 -8.21
C ALA A 113 23.41 26.86 -6.76
N ARG A 114 24.32 27.16 -5.81
CA ARG A 114 24.03 27.10 -4.36
C ARG A 114 22.81 27.93 -3.95
N ILE A 115 22.62 29.09 -4.58
CA ILE A 115 21.48 29.99 -4.35
C ILE A 115 20.14 29.32 -4.69
N ASP A 116 20.10 28.52 -5.75
CA ASP A 116 18.87 27.87 -6.18
C ASP A 116 18.55 26.64 -5.31
N LYS A 117 19.58 25.95 -4.81
CA LYS A 117 19.42 24.90 -3.79
C LYS A 117 18.79 25.47 -2.51
N GLU A 118 19.33 26.57 -1.99
CA GLU A 118 18.84 27.22 -0.77
C GLU A 118 17.37 27.69 -0.92
N LYS A 119 16.99 28.22 -2.09
CA LYS A 119 15.60 28.59 -2.38
C LYS A 119 14.67 27.39 -2.39
N ILE A 120 15.06 26.30 -3.06
CA ILE A 120 14.24 25.09 -3.15
C ILE A 120 14.08 24.45 -1.77
N GLU A 121 15.15 24.36 -0.98
CA GLU A 121 15.07 23.87 0.40
C GLU A 121 14.14 24.73 1.28
N THR A 122 14.15 26.05 1.08
CA THR A 122 13.24 26.97 1.80
C THR A 122 11.80 26.71 1.41
N ILE A 123 11.50 26.59 0.11
CA ILE A 123 10.15 26.29 -0.39
C ILE A 123 9.68 24.92 0.13
N VAL A 124 10.54 23.91 0.15
CA VAL A 124 10.22 22.58 0.67
C VAL A 124 9.94 22.64 2.18
N LYS A 125 10.73 23.41 2.94
CA LYS A 125 10.52 23.63 4.38
C LYS A 125 9.24 24.39 4.67
N ASP A 126 8.89 25.39 3.87
CA ASP A 126 7.70 26.23 4.05
C ASP A 126 6.43 25.56 3.52
N SER A 127 6.56 24.57 2.64
CA SER A 127 5.43 23.83 2.08
C SER A 127 4.59 23.16 3.17
N LEU A 128 3.26 23.22 3.00
CA LEU A 128 2.31 22.45 3.81
C LEU A 128 2.46 20.94 3.58
N MET A 129 3.05 20.55 2.44
CA MET A 129 3.29 19.17 2.08
C MET A 129 4.61 18.66 2.64
N LYS A 130 4.54 17.99 3.80
CA LYS A 130 5.71 17.43 4.51
C LYS A 130 6.08 16.01 4.08
N SER A 131 5.21 15.33 3.34
CA SER A 131 5.45 13.99 2.80
C SER A 131 6.19 14.04 1.47
N SER A 132 6.96 12.99 1.19
CA SER A 132 7.57 12.78 -0.12
C SER A 132 6.73 11.82 -0.95
N TYR A 133 6.61 12.07 -2.25
CA TYR A 133 5.95 11.17 -3.19
C TYR A 133 6.54 11.30 -4.59
N THR A 134 6.38 10.24 -5.39
CA THR A 134 6.72 10.24 -6.82
C THR A 134 5.50 9.85 -7.63
N VAL A 135 5.31 10.52 -8.76
CA VAL A 135 4.21 10.30 -9.69
C VAL A 135 4.78 9.85 -11.02
N LEU A 136 4.42 8.63 -11.42
CA LEU A 136 4.68 8.05 -12.72
C LEU A 136 3.36 7.96 -13.48
N ILE A 137 3.35 8.36 -14.76
CA ILE A 137 2.19 8.25 -15.64
C ILE A 137 2.56 7.30 -16.76
N GLU A 138 1.79 6.23 -16.91
CA GLU A 138 1.97 5.23 -17.96
C GLU A 138 0.75 5.16 -18.87
N SER A 139 0.97 4.72 -20.10
CA SER A 139 -0.09 4.59 -21.10
C SER A 139 -0.71 3.20 -21.05
N GLU A 140 -1.90 3.09 -20.45
CA GLU A 140 -2.69 1.85 -20.46
C GLU A 140 -3.11 1.43 -21.88
N GLY A 141 -3.34 2.39 -22.79
CA GLY A 141 -3.75 2.08 -24.17
C GLY A 141 -2.71 1.37 -25.04
N SER A 142 -1.51 1.12 -24.53
CA SER A 142 -0.49 0.31 -25.21
C SER A 142 -0.49 -1.16 -24.76
N LYS A 143 -1.21 -1.47 -23.67
CA LYS A 143 -1.39 -2.82 -23.17
C LYS A 143 -2.59 -3.47 -23.86
N ILE A 144 -2.64 -4.80 -23.83
CA ILE A 144 -3.78 -5.56 -24.34
C ILE A 144 -4.90 -5.47 -23.30
N ASP A 145 -6.09 -5.02 -23.72
CA ASP A 145 -7.28 -5.02 -22.84
C ASP A 145 -7.84 -6.44 -22.76
N ILE A 146 -7.73 -7.06 -21.59
CA ILE A 146 -8.23 -8.41 -21.36
C ILE A 146 -9.77 -8.45 -21.36
N ASN A 147 -10.44 -7.32 -21.10
CA ASN A 147 -11.90 -7.27 -21.11
C ASN A 147 -12.45 -7.39 -22.54
N ASP A 148 -11.63 -7.16 -23.56
CA ASP A 148 -12.04 -7.36 -24.96
C ASP A 148 -12.25 -8.84 -25.33
N LEU A 149 -11.90 -9.79 -24.45
CA LEU A 149 -12.17 -11.22 -24.65
C LEU A 149 -13.69 -11.54 -24.66
N ASP A 150 -14.50 -10.80 -23.91
CA ASP A 150 -15.98 -10.86 -23.94
C ASP A 150 -16.57 -9.68 -24.75
N SER A 151 -15.81 -9.13 -25.70
CA SER A 151 -16.34 -8.07 -26.54
C SER A 151 -17.51 -8.62 -27.38
N GLY A 152 -18.63 -7.90 -27.44
CA GLY A 152 -19.76 -8.23 -28.32
C GLY A 152 -19.40 -8.27 -29.83
N SER A 153 -18.18 -7.88 -30.19
CA SER A 153 -17.59 -8.10 -31.52
C SER A 153 -16.71 -9.36 -31.51
N GLU A 154 -17.16 -10.42 -32.17
CA GLU A 154 -16.41 -11.68 -32.33
C GLU A 154 -15.01 -11.45 -32.91
N ALA A 155 -14.87 -10.48 -33.83
CA ALA A 155 -13.59 -10.13 -34.42
C ALA A 155 -12.61 -9.52 -33.40
N LEU A 156 -13.11 -8.73 -32.43
CA LEU A 156 -12.28 -8.16 -31.37
C LEU A 156 -11.85 -9.23 -30.37
N ALA A 157 -12.80 -10.03 -29.87
CA ALA A 157 -12.51 -11.13 -28.96
C ALA A 157 -11.46 -12.10 -29.53
N LYS A 158 -11.61 -12.48 -30.81
CA LYS A 158 -10.63 -13.31 -31.50
C LYS A 158 -9.26 -12.64 -31.65
N SER A 159 -9.23 -11.36 -32.04
CA SER A 159 -7.99 -10.60 -32.15
C SER A 159 -7.26 -10.51 -30.80
N THR A 160 -7.97 -10.22 -29.72
CA THR A 160 -7.42 -10.14 -28.36
C THR A 160 -6.84 -11.49 -27.93
N ARG A 161 -7.57 -12.58 -28.16
CA ARG A 161 -7.08 -13.95 -27.92
C ARG A 161 -5.78 -14.23 -28.68
N GLU A 162 -5.72 -13.90 -29.97
CA GLU A 162 -4.53 -14.10 -30.79
C GLU A 162 -3.33 -13.26 -30.29
N GLN A 163 -3.57 -12.03 -29.85
CA GLN A 163 -2.54 -11.17 -29.27
C GLN A 163 -1.99 -11.75 -27.96
N LEU A 164 -2.85 -12.21 -27.06
CA LEU A 164 -2.42 -12.85 -25.81
C LEU A 164 -1.61 -14.12 -26.07
N LEU A 165 -2.08 -15.00 -26.96
CA LEU A 165 -1.33 -16.19 -27.36
C LEU A 165 0.04 -15.83 -27.94
N LYS A 166 0.12 -14.76 -28.72
CA LYS A 166 1.39 -14.29 -29.29
C LYS A 166 2.35 -13.81 -28.20
N VAL A 167 1.87 -13.14 -27.16
CA VAL A 167 2.71 -12.72 -26.02
C VAL A 167 3.33 -13.94 -25.35
N PHE A 168 2.53 -14.95 -25.00
CA PHE A 168 3.06 -16.17 -24.36
C PHE A 168 4.01 -16.96 -25.25
N LYS A 169 3.69 -17.10 -26.54
CA LYS A 169 4.60 -17.76 -27.50
C LYS A 169 5.93 -17.04 -27.62
N ASN A 170 5.90 -15.71 -27.74
CA ASN A 170 7.11 -14.91 -27.78
C ASN A 170 7.93 -15.09 -26.49
N GLU A 171 7.27 -15.10 -25.32
CA GLU A 171 7.96 -15.30 -24.04
C GLU A 171 8.61 -16.69 -23.93
N LEU A 172 7.95 -17.75 -24.39
CA LEU A 172 8.54 -19.09 -24.49
C LEU A 172 9.76 -19.13 -25.43
N GLU A 173 9.76 -18.32 -26.49
CA GLU A 173 10.87 -18.27 -27.44
C GLU A 173 12.05 -17.45 -26.92
N THR A 174 11.79 -16.35 -26.20
CA THR A 174 12.83 -15.38 -25.80
C THR A 174 13.35 -15.55 -24.38
N ASN A 175 12.60 -16.19 -23.48
CA ASN A 175 12.93 -16.30 -22.07
C ASN A 175 13.12 -17.78 -21.65
N GLU A 176 14.37 -18.16 -21.39
CA GLU A 176 14.73 -19.55 -21.06
C GLU A 176 14.12 -20.02 -19.73
N GLU A 177 14.11 -19.16 -18.70
CA GLU A 177 13.53 -19.48 -17.39
C GLU A 177 12.01 -19.69 -17.49
N PHE A 178 11.34 -18.84 -18.27
CA PHE A 178 9.91 -18.97 -18.51
C PHE A 178 9.59 -20.25 -19.29
N ARG A 179 10.39 -20.56 -20.31
CA ARG A 179 10.25 -21.79 -21.10
C ARG A 179 10.40 -23.03 -20.24
N GLU A 180 11.44 -23.12 -19.40
CA GLU A 180 11.66 -24.30 -18.55
C GLU A 180 10.46 -24.62 -17.67
N LYS A 181 9.76 -23.60 -17.18
CA LYS A 181 8.60 -23.76 -16.31
C LYS A 181 7.30 -24.05 -17.05
N TYR A 182 7.12 -23.51 -18.26
CA TYR A 182 5.82 -23.46 -18.94
C TYR A 182 5.82 -24.05 -20.36
N GLU A 183 6.87 -24.74 -20.79
CA GLU A 183 6.94 -25.36 -22.12
C GLU A 183 5.77 -26.30 -22.42
N SER A 184 5.30 -27.05 -21.42
CA SER A 184 4.16 -27.97 -21.55
C SER A 184 2.82 -27.36 -21.14
N PHE A 185 2.76 -26.06 -20.84
CA PHE A 185 1.55 -25.41 -20.35
C PHE A 185 0.63 -25.00 -21.50
N ASP A 186 -0.66 -25.30 -21.40
CA ASP A 186 -1.65 -24.90 -22.41
C ASP A 186 -2.15 -23.46 -22.14
N PHE A 187 -1.48 -22.50 -22.77
CA PHE A 187 -1.89 -21.10 -22.72
C PHE A 187 -3.24 -20.84 -23.40
N GLY A 188 -3.72 -21.74 -24.26
CA GLY A 188 -5.06 -21.66 -24.84
C GLY A 188 -6.15 -21.89 -23.78
N GLU A 189 -5.94 -22.87 -22.90
CA GLU A 189 -6.81 -23.16 -21.76
C GLU A 189 -6.83 -21.99 -20.76
N LEU A 190 -5.65 -21.42 -20.46
CA LEU A 190 -5.56 -20.23 -19.60
C LEU A 190 -6.35 -19.04 -20.18
N ILE A 191 -6.22 -18.76 -21.47
CA ILE A 191 -6.94 -17.63 -22.08
C ILE A 191 -8.45 -17.90 -22.12
N ASN A 192 -8.87 -19.15 -22.31
CA ASN A 192 -10.28 -19.54 -22.13
C ASN A 192 -10.75 -19.25 -20.70
N ASN A 193 -9.99 -19.65 -19.68
CA ASN A 193 -10.36 -19.36 -18.29
C ASN A 193 -10.43 -17.85 -17.98
N ILE A 194 -9.58 -17.03 -18.62
CA ILE A 194 -9.66 -15.57 -18.49
C ILE A 194 -10.93 -15.05 -19.18
N ALA A 195 -11.30 -15.59 -20.34
CA ALA A 195 -12.52 -15.20 -21.04
C ALA A 195 -13.77 -15.59 -20.24
N ASP A 196 -13.84 -16.83 -19.74
CA ASP A 196 -14.89 -17.33 -18.84
C ASP A 196 -15.02 -16.45 -17.58
N TRP A 197 -13.89 -15.96 -17.02
CA TRP A 197 -13.93 -15.05 -15.86
C TRP A 197 -14.52 -13.67 -16.18
N VAL A 198 -14.36 -13.19 -17.41
CA VAL A 198 -14.78 -11.84 -17.82
C VAL A 198 -16.22 -11.84 -18.31
N ASP A 199 -16.70 -12.96 -18.86
CA ASP A 199 -18.03 -13.06 -19.42
C ASP A 199 -19.14 -13.16 -18.35
N GLU A 200 -20.39 -12.93 -18.76
CA GLU A 200 -21.56 -12.99 -17.86
C GLU A 200 -22.12 -14.41 -17.70
N ASN A 201 -21.67 -15.37 -18.50
CA ASN A 201 -22.29 -16.69 -18.57
C ASN A 201 -21.71 -17.64 -17.51
N SER A 202 -22.00 -18.93 -17.63
CA SER A 202 -21.53 -19.95 -16.68
C SER A 202 -21.05 -21.23 -17.37
N ASP A 203 -20.94 -21.13 -18.70
CA ASP A 203 -20.64 -22.21 -19.63
C ASP A 203 -19.17 -22.09 -20.04
N SER A 204 -18.33 -22.96 -19.48
CA SER A 204 -16.89 -22.83 -19.72
C SER A 204 -16.52 -23.11 -21.17
N LEU A 205 -15.65 -22.27 -21.74
CA LEU A 205 -15.01 -22.50 -23.03
C LEU A 205 -14.07 -23.72 -23.04
N ASN A 206 -13.67 -24.22 -21.87
CA ASN A 206 -12.90 -25.45 -21.69
C ASN A 206 -13.78 -26.68 -21.44
N GLY A 207 -15.10 -26.49 -21.32
CA GLY A 207 -16.09 -27.54 -21.14
C GLY A 207 -16.47 -27.80 -19.67
N GLY A 208 -17.76 -28.01 -19.45
CA GLY A 208 -18.33 -28.17 -18.11
C GLY A 208 -18.75 -26.83 -17.49
N PRO A 209 -19.32 -26.84 -16.27
CA PRO A 209 -19.66 -25.62 -15.54
C PRO A 209 -18.40 -24.90 -15.04
N GLU A 210 -18.34 -23.59 -15.21
CA GLU A 210 -17.22 -22.75 -14.74
C GLU A 210 -17.02 -22.80 -13.22
N SER A 211 -18.12 -22.94 -12.47
CA SER A 211 -18.10 -23.01 -11.01
C SER A 211 -17.22 -24.12 -10.47
N ASN A 212 -17.02 -25.20 -11.23
CA ASN A 212 -16.14 -26.29 -10.82
C ASN A 212 -14.67 -25.87 -10.75
N LEU A 213 -14.23 -24.93 -11.60
CA LEU A 213 -12.84 -24.48 -11.65
C LEU A 213 -12.46 -23.64 -10.42
N TYR A 214 -13.42 -22.87 -9.88
CA TYR A 214 -13.18 -21.94 -8.78
C TYR A 214 -13.76 -22.38 -7.43
N SER A 215 -14.50 -23.50 -7.39
CA SER A 215 -15.15 -24.01 -6.18
C SER A 215 -14.22 -24.20 -4.97
N ASP A 216 -12.97 -24.60 -5.20
CA ASP A 216 -11.98 -24.79 -4.13
C ASP A 216 -11.54 -23.47 -3.44
N TYR A 217 -11.85 -22.31 -4.03
CA TYR A 217 -11.50 -20.99 -3.47
C TYR A 217 -12.65 -20.34 -2.68
N GLU A 218 -13.86 -20.89 -2.70
CA GLU A 218 -15.00 -20.35 -1.93
C GLU A 218 -14.82 -20.51 -0.41
N ASP A 219 -14.00 -21.48 0.03
CA ASP A 219 -13.77 -21.81 1.44
C ASP A 219 -12.46 -21.25 2.03
N ALA A 220 -11.64 -20.57 1.22
CA ALA A 220 -10.46 -19.89 1.70
C ALA A 220 -10.87 -18.49 2.21
N GLU A 221 -11.22 -18.37 3.49
CA GLU A 221 -11.27 -17.08 4.17
C GLU A 221 -9.96 -16.32 3.85
N LEU A 222 -10.09 -15.23 3.09
CA LEU A 222 -9.00 -14.33 2.81
C LEU A 222 -8.42 -13.87 4.17
N PRO A 223 -7.09 -13.92 4.36
CA PRO A 223 -6.46 -13.44 5.59
C PRO A 223 -6.73 -11.96 5.88
#